data_AF-A0A9D7Y8U0-F1
#
_entry.id   AF-A0A9D7Y8U0-F1
#
_cell.length_a   1.000
_cell.length_b   1.000
_cell.length_c   1.000
_cell.angle_alpha   90.00
_cell.angle_beta   90.00
_cell.angle_gamma   90.00
#
_symmetry.space_group_name_H-M   'P 1'
#
loop_
_entity.id
_entity.type
_entity.pdbx_description
1 polymer ?
#
loop_
_entity_poly.entity_id
_entity_poly.type
_entity_poly.pdbx_seq_one_letter_code
_entity_poly.pdbx_strand_id
1 'polypeptide(L)'
;MHVYFHSLTYLNEMMAGAYLAYSIKQNNKIIQFVRSFNWKQSLIFYFFIPLFFVAYFFLDKMCNGIANNILYVIMRMLFIIHCCLLVADQLFNINSIFNLANKKLVVYTGKISYGLYCYHGFVISFGTIGFKKSGIILHPLLSTFILLIITFIIASFSYRYIEKPFLKLKDKLRRI
;
A
#
# COMPACT_ATOMS: atom_id res chain seq x y z
N MET A 1 -14.06 12.40 10.72
CA MET A 1 -13.71 10.98 10.92
C MET A 1 -14.60 10.02 10.13
N HIS A 2 -15.90 10.30 9.92
CA HIS A 2 -16.82 9.39 9.22
C HIS A 2 -16.60 9.19 7.71
N VAL A 3 -16.01 10.16 7.00
CA VAL A 3 -15.82 10.10 5.54
C VAL A 3 -14.90 8.94 5.10
N TYR A 4 -13.96 8.53 5.96
CA TYR A 4 -12.99 7.48 5.67
C TYR A 4 -13.58 6.07 5.69
N PHE A 5 -14.79 5.86 6.22
CA PHE A 5 -15.40 4.52 6.26
C PHE A 5 -16.31 4.23 5.06
N HIS A 6 -16.54 5.20 4.18
CA HIS A 6 -17.33 4.97 2.97
C HIS A 6 -16.50 4.23 1.92
N SER A 7 -17.03 3.11 1.43
CA SER A 7 -16.43 2.31 0.35
C SER A 7 -16.12 3.13 -0.91
N LEU A 8 -16.98 4.11 -1.24
CA LEU A 8 -16.79 5.02 -2.38
C LEU A 8 -15.48 5.81 -2.30
N THR A 9 -15.01 6.10 -1.08
CA THR A 9 -13.74 6.80 -0.87
C THR A 9 -12.58 5.98 -1.42
N TYR A 10 -12.61 4.65 -1.31
CA TYR A 10 -11.55 3.74 -1.76
C TYR A 10 -11.71 3.26 -3.21
N LEU A 11 -12.86 3.52 -3.83
CA LEU A 11 -13.14 3.11 -5.20
C LEU A 11 -12.11 3.66 -6.19
N ASN A 12 -11.68 4.91 -6.01
CA ASN A 12 -10.68 5.54 -6.87
C ASN A 12 -9.33 4.81 -6.88
N GLU A 13 -8.90 4.27 -5.74
CA GLU A 13 -7.65 3.52 -5.60
C GLU A 13 -7.76 2.18 -6.33
N MET A 14 -8.89 1.48 -6.15
CA MET A 14 -9.16 0.23 -6.86
C MET A 14 -9.27 0.45 -8.38
N MET A 15 -9.93 1.53 -8.81
CA MET A 15 -10.06 1.89 -10.22
C MET A 15 -8.71 2.19 -10.86
N ALA A 16 -7.82 2.92 -10.18
CA ALA A 16 -6.48 3.20 -10.68
C ALA A 16 -5.67 1.91 -10.90
N GLY A 17 -5.74 0.97 -9.94
CA GLY A 17 -5.11 -0.36 -10.08
C GLY A 17 -5.71 -1.18 -11.23
N ALA A 18 -7.04 -1.18 -11.37
CA ALA A 18 -7.72 -1.86 -12.48
C ALA A 18 -7.35 -1.26 -13.84
N TYR A 19 -7.27 0.08 -13.93
CA TYR A 19 -6.85 0.78 -15.13
C TYR A 19 -5.39 0.49 -15.50
N LEU A 20 -4.50 0.38 -14.51
CA LEU A 20 -3.12 -0.05 -14.72
C LEU A 20 -3.08 -1.46 -15.30
N ALA A 21 -3.82 -2.41 -14.72
CA ALA A 21 -3.89 -3.78 -15.23
C ALA A 21 -4.43 -3.86 -16.67
N TYR A 22 -5.46 -3.06 -16.99
CA TYR A 22 -5.96 -2.93 -18.36
C TYR A 22 -4.91 -2.34 -19.32
N SER A 23 -4.21 -1.29 -18.89
CA SER A 23 -3.15 -0.64 -19.67
C SER A 23 -1.96 -1.58 -19.94
N ILE A 24 -1.65 -2.46 -18.98
CA ILE A 24 -0.66 -3.53 -19.12
C ILE A 24 -1.10 -4.50 -20.21
N LYS A 25 -2.36 -4.95 -20.18
CA LYS A 25 -2.89 -5.89 -21.18
C LYS A 25 -2.81 -5.33 -22.60
N GLN A 26 -3.06 -4.03 -22.77
CA GLN A 26 -3.01 -3.36 -24.08
C GLN A 26 -1.60 -2.95 -24.52
N ASN A 27 -0.58 -3.09 -23.65
CA ASN A 27 0.79 -2.63 -23.90
C ASN A 27 0.86 -1.17 -24.39
N ASN A 28 0.02 -0.31 -23.78
CA ASN A 28 -0.17 1.09 -24.16
C ASN A 28 1.12 1.93 -24.00
N LYS A 29 1.13 3.13 -24.58
CA LYS A 29 2.25 4.10 -24.53
C LYS A 29 2.79 4.34 -23.11
N ILE A 30 1.92 4.35 -22.08
CA ILE A 30 2.32 4.53 -20.67
C ILE A 30 3.28 3.41 -20.21
N ILE A 31 2.98 2.16 -20.57
CA ILE A 31 3.78 1.01 -20.17
C ILE A 31 5.11 1.01 -20.93
N GLN A 32 5.10 1.40 -22.22
CA GLN A 32 6.31 1.56 -23.00
C GLN A 32 7.20 2.68 -22.44
N PHE A 33 6.61 3.78 -22.00
CA PHE A 33 7.31 4.88 -21.33
C PHE A 33 8.01 4.40 -20.05
N VAL A 34 7.30 3.70 -19.15
CA VAL A 34 7.88 3.15 -17.92
C VAL A 34 8.98 2.12 -18.20
N ARG A 35 8.83 1.27 -19.23
CA ARG A 35 9.88 0.31 -19.64
C ARG A 35 11.17 0.97 -20.09
N SER A 36 11.08 2.17 -20.67
CA SER A 36 12.23 2.91 -21.16
C SER A 36 13.03 3.61 -20.06
N PHE A 37 12.61 3.50 -18.80
CA PHE A 37 13.27 4.20 -17.70
C PHE A 37 14.68 3.67 -17.43
N ASN A 38 15.64 4.59 -17.47
CA ASN A 38 16.99 4.33 -16.99
C ASN A 38 17.02 4.31 -15.45
N TRP A 39 18.04 3.66 -14.87
CA TRP A 39 18.20 3.57 -13.40
C TRP A 39 18.19 4.94 -12.70
N LYS A 40 18.73 5.99 -13.34
CA LYS A 40 18.70 7.38 -12.83
C LYS A 40 17.28 7.95 -12.81
N GLN A 41 16.47 7.69 -13.83
CA GLN A 41 15.09 8.15 -13.91
C GLN A 41 14.22 7.42 -12.89
N SER A 42 14.42 6.11 -12.71
CA SER A 42 13.79 5.32 -11.65
C SER A 42 14.17 5.87 -10.26
N LEU A 43 15.44 6.21 -10.04
CA LEU A 43 15.89 6.83 -8.78
C LEU A 43 15.23 8.20 -8.52
N ILE A 44 15.20 9.10 -9.51
CA ILE A 44 14.50 10.39 -9.42
C ILE A 44 13.02 10.17 -9.09
N PHE A 45 12.39 9.18 -9.72
CA PHE A 45 11.01 8.82 -9.46
C PHE A 45 10.79 8.41 -7.99
N TYR A 46 11.65 7.57 -7.40
CA TYR A 46 11.54 7.21 -5.98
C TYR A 46 11.72 8.40 -5.03
N PHE A 47 12.66 9.31 -5.33
CA PHE A 47 12.88 10.52 -4.53
C PHE A 47 11.72 11.52 -4.61
N PHE A 48 10.85 11.39 -5.60
CA PHE A 48 9.65 12.21 -5.71
C PHE A 48 8.67 11.95 -4.54
N ILE A 49 8.62 10.74 -3.98
CA ILE A 49 7.72 10.41 -2.84
C ILE A 49 8.01 11.25 -1.59
N PRO A 50 9.22 11.21 -1.00
CA PRO A 50 9.51 12.00 0.19
C PRO A 50 9.38 13.50 -0.08
N LEU A 51 9.80 13.97 -1.26
CA LEU A 51 9.64 15.36 -1.67
C LEU A 51 8.16 15.77 -1.68
N PHE A 52 7.31 14.91 -2.24
CA PHE A 52 5.86 15.10 -2.31
C PHE A 52 5.23 15.20 -0.91
N PHE A 53 5.59 14.30 0.02
CA PHE A 53 5.11 14.35 1.40
C PHE A 53 5.55 15.61 2.14
N VAL A 54 6.82 16.01 1.96
CA VAL A 54 7.35 17.25 2.56
C VAL A 54 6.60 18.47 2.01
N ALA A 55 6.41 18.54 0.69
CA ALA A 55 5.66 19.62 0.06
C ALA A 55 4.22 19.71 0.57
N TYR A 56 3.52 18.56 0.65
CA TYR A 56 2.17 18.51 1.20
C TYR A 56 2.12 19.00 2.65
N PHE A 57 3.06 18.58 3.51
CA PHE A 57 3.11 19.01 4.91
C PHE A 57 3.25 20.54 5.07
N PHE A 58 4.07 21.18 4.23
CA PHE A 58 4.20 22.64 4.26
C PHE A 58 2.97 23.34 3.69
N LEU A 59 2.44 22.88 2.56
CA LEU A 59 1.25 23.48 1.93
C LEU A 59 0.00 23.35 2.82
N ASP A 60 -0.17 22.21 3.49
CA ASP A 60 -1.28 21.98 4.43
C ASP A 60 -1.28 22.99 5.58
N LYS A 61 -0.10 23.35 6.09
CA LYS A 61 0.04 24.39 7.13
C LYS A 61 -0.24 25.81 6.63
N MET A 62 -0.03 26.06 5.34
CA MET A 62 -0.21 27.38 4.74
C MET A 62 -1.65 27.61 4.25
N CYS A 63 -2.34 26.55 3.86
CA CYS A 63 -3.71 26.61 3.33
C CYS A 63 -4.74 26.28 4.41
N ASN A 64 -5.78 27.13 4.52
CA ASN A 64 -6.90 26.92 5.43
C ASN A 64 -8.23 26.82 4.66
N GLY A 65 -9.23 26.17 5.27
CA GLY A 65 -10.58 26.08 4.73
C GLY A 65 -10.68 25.27 3.44
N ILE A 66 -11.42 25.78 2.45
CA ILE A 66 -11.71 25.08 1.18
C ILE A 66 -10.43 24.76 0.40
N ALA A 67 -9.45 25.67 0.41
CA ALA A 67 -8.18 25.47 -0.27
C ALA A 67 -7.43 24.24 0.25
N ASN A 68 -7.48 23.99 1.57
CA ASN A 68 -6.88 22.80 2.18
C ASN A 68 -7.59 21.51 1.69
N ASN A 69 -8.93 21.49 1.66
CA ASN A 69 -9.68 20.33 1.17
C ASN A 69 -9.33 20.00 -0.29
N ILE A 70 -9.20 21.01 -1.16
CA ILE A 70 -8.82 20.82 -2.57
C ILE A 70 -7.39 20.30 -2.66
N LEU A 71 -6.46 20.89 -1.90
CA LEU A 71 -5.08 20.43 -1.81
C LEU A 71 -5.01 18.96 -1.40
N TYR A 72 -5.74 18.55 -0.37
CA TYR A 72 -5.82 17.16 0.08
C TYR A 72 -6.26 16.20 -1.03
N VAL A 73 -7.32 16.54 -1.79
CA VAL A 73 -7.82 15.71 -2.89
C VAL A 73 -6.79 15.59 -4.01
N ILE A 74 -6.20 16.72 -4.44
CA ILE A 74 -5.17 16.73 -5.49
C ILE A 74 -3.98 15.88 -5.07
N MET A 75 -3.51 16.06 -3.83
CA MET A 75 -2.35 15.34 -3.33
C MET A 75 -2.64 13.84 -3.23
N ARG A 76 -3.84 13.46 -2.77
CA ARG A 76 -4.25 12.06 -2.77
C ARG A 76 -4.26 11.44 -4.18
N MET A 77 -4.77 12.16 -5.19
CA MET A 77 -4.76 11.67 -6.57
C MET A 77 -3.34 11.49 -7.12
N LEU A 78 -2.46 12.46 -6.89
CA LEU A 78 -1.05 12.37 -7.31
C LEU A 78 -0.34 11.18 -6.66
N PHE A 79 -0.60 10.94 -5.37
CA PHE A 79 -0.07 9.78 -4.66
C PHE A 79 -0.54 8.46 -5.27
N ILE A 80 -1.82 8.33 -5.61
CA ILE A 80 -2.38 7.11 -6.23
C ILE A 80 -1.71 6.84 -7.59
N ILE A 81 -1.59 7.87 -8.44
CA ILE A 81 -0.94 7.76 -9.75
C ILE A 81 0.52 7.34 -9.57
N HIS A 82 1.21 7.94 -8.60
CA HIS A 82 2.59 7.59 -8.27
C HIS A 82 2.72 6.13 -7.85
N CYS A 83 1.88 5.64 -6.92
CA CYS A 83 1.88 4.23 -6.52
C CYS A 83 1.63 3.29 -7.71
N CYS A 84 0.73 3.63 -8.63
CA CYS A 84 0.49 2.84 -9.82
C CYS A 84 1.72 2.77 -10.73
N LEU A 85 2.39 3.90 -10.97
CA LEU A 85 3.62 3.96 -11.76
C LEU A 85 4.77 3.21 -11.08
N LEU A 86 4.86 3.23 -9.75
CA LEU A 86 5.84 2.46 -9.00
C LEU A 86 5.63 0.96 -9.21
N VAL A 87 4.39 0.49 -9.12
CA VAL A 87 4.05 -0.91 -9.41
C VAL A 87 4.41 -1.26 -10.85
N ALA A 88 4.15 -0.36 -11.80
CA ALA A 88 4.51 -0.57 -13.21
C ALA A 88 6.05 -0.68 -13.40
N ASP A 89 6.83 0.19 -12.76
CA ASP A 89 8.30 0.15 -12.80
C ASP A 89 8.81 -1.18 -12.24
N GLN A 90 8.31 -1.59 -11.07
CA GLN A 90 8.73 -2.84 -10.44
C GLN A 90 8.36 -4.11 -11.22
N LEU A 91 7.35 -4.05 -12.08
CA LEU A 91 6.92 -5.18 -12.90
C LEU A 91 7.66 -5.26 -14.25
N PHE A 92 8.02 -4.12 -14.85
CA PHE A 92 8.48 -4.09 -16.25
C PHE A 92 9.84 -3.46 -16.48
N ASN A 93 10.34 -2.64 -15.56
CA ASN A 93 11.64 -2.00 -15.73
C ASN A 93 12.76 -2.94 -15.26
N ILE A 94 13.40 -3.60 -16.24
CA ILE A 94 14.55 -4.49 -16.00
C ILE A 94 15.74 -3.72 -15.42
N ASN A 95 15.86 -2.43 -15.74
CA ASN A 95 16.93 -1.54 -15.30
C ASN A 95 16.59 -0.78 -14.01
N SER A 96 15.49 -1.14 -13.33
CA SER A 96 15.13 -0.51 -12.06
C SER A 96 16.22 -0.76 -11.02
N ILE A 97 16.61 0.30 -10.30
CA ILE A 97 17.69 0.22 -9.31
C ILE A 97 17.29 -0.68 -8.13
N PHE A 98 15.99 -0.72 -7.84
CA PHE A 98 15.43 -1.53 -6.78
C PHE A 98 14.61 -2.65 -7.40
N ASN A 99 15.03 -3.89 -7.21
CA ASN A 99 14.30 -5.05 -7.69
C ASN A 99 13.54 -5.70 -6.52
N LEU A 100 12.47 -5.05 -6.04
CA LEU A 100 11.68 -5.57 -4.92
C LEU A 100 10.84 -6.77 -5.34
N ALA A 101 10.39 -6.81 -6.60
CA ALA A 101 9.57 -7.89 -7.14
C ALA A 101 10.24 -9.27 -7.02
N ASN A 102 11.57 -9.33 -7.08
CA ASN A 102 12.32 -10.58 -6.94
C ASN A 102 12.71 -10.93 -5.49
N LYS A 103 12.44 -10.06 -4.51
CA LYS A 103 12.80 -10.33 -3.11
C LYS A 103 11.72 -11.19 -2.46
N LYS A 104 12.11 -12.39 -2.02
CA LYS A 104 11.22 -13.37 -1.36
C LYS A 104 10.40 -12.78 -0.21
N LEU A 105 11.01 -11.90 0.60
CA LEU A 105 10.32 -11.24 1.72
C LEU A 105 9.20 -10.31 1.24
N VAL A 106 9.46 -9.46 0.24
CA VAL A 106 8.45 -8.54 -0.30
C VAL A 106 7.29 -9.32 -0.93
N VAL A 107 7.62 -10.35 -1.72
CA VAL A 107 6.60 -11.22 -2.32
C VAL A 107 5.78 -11.94 -1.24
N TYR A 108 6.41 -12.39 -0.16
CA TYR A 108 5.70 -13.01 0.97
C TYR A 108 4.78 -12.02 1.69
N THR A 109 5.26 -10.80 1.97
CA THR A 109 4.44 -9.72 2.53
C THR A 109 3.23 -9.42 1.64
N GLY A 110 3.41 -9.42 0.31
CA GLY A 110 2.32 -9.29 -0.64
C GLY A 110 1.28 -10.41 -0.54
N LYS A 111 1.70 -11.66 -0.29
CA LYS A 111 0.79 -12.81 -0.12
C LYS A 111 -0.07 -12.70 1.14
N ILE A 112 0.48 -12.18 2.24
CA ILE A 112 -0.24 -12.02 3.51
C ILE A 112 -0.92 -10.64 3.65
N SER A 113 -0.86 -9.80 2.61
CA SER A 113 -1.33 -8.41 2.65
C SER A 113 -2.83 -8.30 2.96
N TYR A 114 -3.63 -9.25 2.49
CA TYR A 114 -5.05 -9.32 2.82
C TYR A 114 -5.26 -9.53 4.32
N GLY A 115 -4.61 -10.53 4.92
CA GLY A 115 -4.60 -10.72 6.36
C GLY A 115 -4.10 -9.50 7.13
N LEU A 116 -3.02 -8.85 6.69
CA LEU A 116 -2.54 -7.60 7.31
C LEU A 116 -3.64 -6.53 7.33
N TYR A 117 -4.33 -6.33 6.20
CA TYR A 117 -5.45 -5.39 6.10
C TYR A 117 -6.63 -5.78 7.02
N CYS A 118 -7.00 -7.06 7.11
CA CYS A 118 -8.11 -7.47 7.95
C CYS A 118 -7.82 -7.36 9.45
N TYR A 119 -6.62 -7.76 9.89
CA TYR A 119 -6.32 -7.92 11.31
C TYR A 119 -5.64 -6.71 11.96
N HIS A 120 -5.00 -5.81 11.21
CA HIS A 120 -4.28 -4.69 11.84
C HIS A 120 -5.18 -3.83 12.75
N GLY A 121 -6.41 -3.52 12.31
CA GLY A 121 -7.35 -2.73 13.11
C GLY A 121 -7.71 -3.43 14.43
N PHE A 122 -7.99 -4.74 14.38
CA PHE A 122 -8.24 -5.56 15.56
C PHE A 122 -7.03 -5.56 16.52
N VAL A 123 -5.84 -5.85 15.99
CA VAL A 123 -4.61 -5.92 16.80
C VAL A 123 -4.30 -4.58 17.46
N ILE A 124 -4.43 -3.47 16.72
CA ILE A 124 -4.19 -2.13 17.25
C ILE A 124 -5.22 -1.78 18.34
N SER A 125 -6.51 -1.99 18.10
CA SER A 125 -7.56 -1.66 19.08
C SER A 125 -7.43 -2.49 20.36
N PHE A 126 -7.28 -3.81 20.26
CA PHE A 126 -7.16 -4.66 21.45
C PHE A 126 -5.80 -4.51 22.14
N GLY A 127 -4.72 -4.36 21.37
CA GLY A 127 -3.39 -4.17 21.91
C GLY A 127 -3.24 -2.85 22.67
N THR A 128 -3.80 -1.75 22.15
CA THR A 128 -3.79 -0.46 22.86
C THR A 128 -4.61 -0.49 24.15
N ILE A 129 -5.78 -1.14 24.14
CA ILE A 129 -6.57 -1.37 25.37
C ILE A 129 -5.78 -2.23 26.36
N GLY A 130 -5.11 -3.27 25.88
CA GLY A 130 -4.27 -4.16 26.69
C GLY A 130 -3.16 -3.41 27.41
N PHE A 131 -2.35 -2.63 26.68
CA PHE A 131 -1.27 -1.82 27.28
C PHE A 131 -1.80 -0.82 28.31
N LYS A 132 -2.95 -0.18 28.02
CA LYS A 132 -3.57 0.78 28.94
C LYS A 132 -4.02 0.12 30.24
N LYS A 133 -4.63 -1.08 30.15
CA LYS A 133 -5.11 -1.83 31.33
C LYS A 133 -3.99 -2.44 32.16
N SER A 134 -2.89 -2.87 31.53
CA SER A 134 -1.74 -3.45 32.23
C SER A 134 -0.87 -2.42 32.93
N GLY A 135 -1.14 -1.12 32.76
CA GLY A 135 -0.32 -0.03 33.31
C GLY A 135 1.09 0.04 32.72
N ILE A 136 1.34 -0.67 31.61
CA ILE A 136 2.67 -0.71 30.98
C ILE A 136 2.82 0.54 30.11
N ILE A 137 3.68 1.46 30.52
CA ILE A 137 4.03 2.65 29.75
C ILE A 137 5.20 2.29 28.83
N LEU A 138 4.87 1.90 27.59
CA LEU A 138 5.87 1.70 26.53
C LEU A 138 6.09 3.00 25.77
N HIS A 139 7.30 3.18 25.26
CA HIS A 139 7.56 4.23 24.29
C HIS A 139 6.66 4.02 23.04
N PRO A 140 6.02 5.07 22.48
CA PRO A 140 5.07 4.93 21.37
C PRO A 140 5.61 4.19 20.14
N LEU A 141 6.90 4.37 19.84
CA LEU A 141 7.57 3.62 18.77
C LEU A 141 7.61 2.12 19.10
N LEU A 142 8.01 1.76 20.32
CA LEU A 142 8.13 0.38 20.75
C LEU A 142 6.77 -0.33 20.75
N SER A 143 5.72 0.31 21.26
CA SER A 143 4.36 -0.23 21.20
C SER A 143 3.90 -0.45 19.76
N THR A 144 4.21 0.48 18.85
CA THR A 144 3.86 0.35 17.43
C THR A 144 4.58 -0.83 16.78
N PHE A 145 5.89 -0.99 17.03
CA PHE A 145 6.65 -2.14 16.52
C PHE A 145 6.13 -3.47 17.06
N ILE A 146 5.79 -3.55 18.35
CA ILE A 146 5.22 -4.76 18.95
C ILE A 146 3.88 -5.11 18.27
N LEU A 147 2.97 -4.14 18.12
CA LEU A 147 1.67 -4.37 17.47
C LEU A 147 1.82 -4.74 15.99
N LEU A 148 2.78 -4.15 15.29
CA LEU A 148 3.09 -4.50 13.90
C LEU A 148 3.56 -5.95 13.79
N ILE A 149 4.48 -6.38 14.65
CA ILE A 149 4.98 -7.76 14.69
C ILE A 149 3.83 -8.73 14.98
N ILE A 150 3.00 -8.44 15.98
CA ILE A 150 1.81 -9.25 16.31
C ILE A 150 0.87 -9.36 15.11
N THR A 151 0.65 -8.24 14.40
CA THR A 151 -0.18 -8.21 13.19
C THR A 151 0.40 -9.10 12.09
N PHE A 152 1.71 -9.01 11.84
CA PHE A 152 2.39 -9.87 10.87
C PHE A 152 2.27 -11.35 11.22
N ILE A 153 2.40 -11.70 12.49
CA ILE A 153 2.26 -13.07 12.99
C ILE A 153 0.84 -13.57 12.72
N ILE A 154 -0.19 -12.82 13.14
CA ILE A 154 -1.60 -13.19 12.96
C ILE A 154 -1.95 -13.30 11.48
N ALA A 155 -1.52 -12.34 10.65
CA ALA A 155 -1.74 -12.38 9.21
C ALA A 155 -1.06 -13.60 8.56
N SER A 156 0.16 -13.94 8.99
CA SER A 156 0.88 -15.13 8.50
C SER A 156 0.17 -16.44 8.87
N PHE A 157 -0.38 -16.51 10.09
CA PHE A 157 -1.20 -17.63 10.54
C PHE A 157 -2.49 -17.74 9.74
N SER A 158 -3.22 -16.63 9.57
CA SER A 158 -4.45 -16.60 8.79
C SER A 158 -4.22 -17.00 7.33
N TYR A 159 -3.14 -16.52 6.71
CA TYR A 159 -2.78 -16.91 5.35
C TYR A 159 -2.57 -18.44 5.22
N ARG A 160 -1.87 -19.06 6.18
CA ARG A 160 -1.55 -20.49 6.12
C ARG A 160 -2.77 -21.39 6.37
N TYR A 161 -3.61 -21.02 7.34
CA TYR A 161 -4.67 -21.89 7.84
C TYR A 161 -6.06 -21.56 7.30
N ILE A 162 -6.30 -20.32 6.88
CA ILE A 162 -7.60 -19.86 6.39
C ILE A 162 -7.50 -19.61 4.89
N GLU A 163 -6.67 -18.65 4.46
CA GLU A 163 -6.66 -18.20 3.06
C GLU A 163 -6.18 -19.30 2.09
N LYS A 164 -5.09 -20.01 2.44
CA LYS A 164 -4.49 -21.02 1.57
C LYS A 164 -5.45 -22.19 1.24
N PRO A 165 -6.23 -22.76 2.19
CA PRO A 165 -7.30 -23.70 1.86
C PRO A 165 -8.35 -23.16 0.87
N PHE A 166 -8.84 -21.94 1.07
CA PHE A 166 -9.82 -21.33 0.17
C PHE A 166 -9.26 -21.10 -1.24
N LEU A 167 -8.00 -20.67 -1.35
CA LEU A 167 -7.33 -20.51 -2.64
C LEU A 167 -7.20 -21.85 -3.37
N LYS A 168 -6.84 -22.93 -2.67
CA LYS A 168 -6.79 -24.28 -3.26
C LYS A 168 -8.16 -24.74 -3.76
N LEU A 169 -9.23 -24.44 -3.04
CA LEU A 169 -10.59 -24.77 -3.46
C LEU A 169 -10.98 -24.02 -4.73
N LYS A 170 -10.68 -22.71 -4.79
CA LYS A 170 -10.89 -21.88 -5.98
C LYS A 170 -10.14 -22.40 -7.21
N ASP A 171 -8.87 -22.78 -7.05
CA ASP A 171 -8.06 -23.31 -8.15
C ASP A 171 -8.59 -24.64 -8.66
N LYS A 172 -9.14 -25.47 -7.77
CA LYS A 172 -9.81 -26.72 -8.15
C LYS A 172 -11.09 -26.45 -8.95
N LEU A 173 -11.91 -25.51 -8.50
CA LEU A 173 -13.18 -25.16 -9.17
C LEU A 173 -12.97 -24.52 -10.54
N ARG A 174 -11.92 -23.71 -10.73
CA ARG A 174 -11.63 -23.07 -12.04
C ARG A 174 -11.16 -24.07 -13.12
N ARG A 175 -10.69 -25.25 -12.73
CA ARG A 175 -10.20 -26.29 -13.66
C ARG A 175 -11.30 -27.24 -14.16
N ILE A 176 -12.51 -27.12 -13.62
CA ILE A 176 -13.72 -27.85 -14.03
C ILE A 176 -14.52 -26.91 -14.95
#